data_AF-A0A956KUT7-F1
#
_entry.id   AF-A0A956KUT7-F1
#
_cell.length_a   1.000
_cell.length_b   1.000
_cell.length_c   1.000
_cell.angle_alpha   90.00
_cell.angle_beta   90.00
_cell.angle_gamma   90.00
#
_symmetry.space_group_name_H-M   'P 1'
#
loop_
_entity.id
_entity.type
_entity.pdbx_description
1 polymer ?
#
loop_
_entity_poly.entity_id
_entity_poly.type
_entity_poly.pdbx_seq_one_letter_code
_entity_poly.pdbx_strand_id
1 'polypeptide(L)'
;MHHAFVHFELNTSAPAEARRFYEALFDWSFVDVEMGDGARYTQIQTPSGPAGGLQPNAMPAAPSQWVPYVGVEDVRAMLDRVRKAGGEIVVEYTPVPGFGALAIVQDPGGTQLGLWEVEAPEPEDAPEDAPEDAQAQAAAEEPDAMATDEPTDEEEADAPKKASAKKTSSKKTSAKKASSKKTSAKKTSAKKASAKKTSAKKASSKKASSEE
;
A
#
# COMPACT_ATOMS: atom_id res chain seq x y z
N MET A 1 2.81 0.17 -19.94
CA MET A 1 1.81 -0.26 -18.93
C MET A 1 1.91 0.71 -17.77
N HIS A 2 0.93 1.59 -17.61
CA HIS A 2 0.99 2.65 -16.60
C HIS A 2 0.06 2.26 -15.44
N HIS A 3 0.48 2.50 -14.19
CA HIS A 3 -0.23 2.15 -12.94
C HIS A 3 -0.10 0.70 -12.40
N ALA A 4 0.96 -0.04 -12.78
CA ALA A 4 1.30 -1.30 -12.09
C ALA A 4 2.06 -1.03 -10.77
N PHE A 5 2.05 -1.99 -9.85
CA PHE A 5 2.97 -1.96 -8.71
C PHE A 5 4.40 -2.21 -9.19
N VAL A 6 5.31 -1.32 -8.84
CA VAL A 6 6.71 -1.31 -9.34
C VAL A 6 7.75 -1.43 -8.24
N HIS A 7 7.38 -1.18 -6.98
CA HIS A 7 8.30 -1.25 -5.84
C HIS A 7 7.54 -1.45 -4.52
N PHE A 8 8.20 -2.01 -3.51
CA PHE A 8 7.68 -2.13 -2.15
C PHE A 8 8.68 -1.61 -1.13
N GLU A 9 8.30 -0.58 -0.37
CA GLU A 9 9.17 0.00 0.65
C GLU A 9 8.79 -0.48 2.04
N LEU A 10 9.74 -1.00 2.80
CA LEU A 10 9.59 -1.30 4.21
C LEU A 10 10.16 -0.16 5.05
N ASN A 11 9.26 0.58 5.68
CA ASN A 11 9.60 1.52 6.74
C ASN A 11 9.54 0.78 8.07
N THR A 12 10.64 0.74 8.82
CA THR A 12 10.66 0.08 10.12
C THR A 12 11.53 0.75 11.17
N SER A 13 11.17 0.61 12.44
CA SER A 13 12.01 1.06 13.56
C SER A 13 13.23 0.16 13.81
N ALA A 14 13.29 -1.02 13.17
CA ALA A 14 14.33 -2.03 13.38
C ALA A 14 14.82 -2.63 12.04
N PRO A 15 15.55 -1.87 11.19
CA PRO A 15 15.93 -2.33 9.85
C PRO A 15 16.84 -3.56 9.86
N ALA A 16 17.82 -3.61 10.76
CA ALA A 16 18.76 -4.72 10.84
C ALA A 16 18.06 -6.04 11.22
N GLU A 17 17.10 -5.97 12.14
CA GLU A 17 16.27 -7.09 12.57
C GLU A 17 15.33 -7.55 11.45
N ALA A 18 14.68 -6.61 10.76
CA ALA A 18 13.81 -6.90 9.62
C ALA A 18 14.58 -7.60 8.49
N ARG A 19 15.76 -7.08 8.13
CA ARG A 19 16.65 -7.71 7.14
C ARG A 19 16.92 -9.18 7.49
N ARG A 20 17.44 -9.44 8.70
CA ARG A 20 17.75 -10.82 9.15
C ARG A 20 16.54 -11.73 9.12
N PHE A 21 15.37 -11.19 9.50
CA PHE A 21 14.13 -11.94 9.49
C PHE A 21 13.71 -12.34 8.07
N TYR A 22 13.73 -11.40 7.12
CA TYR A 22 13.32 -11.66 5.74
C TYR A 22 14.35 -12.49 4.96
N GLU A 23 15.65 -12.27 5.16
CA GLU A 23 16.73 -13.13 4.60
C GLU A 23 16.59 -14.60 5.07
N ALA A 24 16.07 -14.84 6.28
CA ALA A 24 15.87 -16.20 6.80
C ALA A 24 14.59 -16.89 6.29
N LEU A 25 13.64 -16.13 5.75
CA LEU A 25 12.33 -16.63 5.32
C LEU A 25 12.20 -16.77 3.82
N PHE A 26 12.85 -15.89 3.07
CA PHE A 26 12.72 -15.77 1.63
C PHE A 26 14.09 -15.79 0.97
N ASP A 27 14.12 -16.15 -0.31
CA ASP A 27 15.31 -16.06 -1.15
C ASP A 27 15.58 -14.59 -1.58
N TRP A 28 15.51 -13.66 -0.62
CA TRP A 28 15.72 -12.22 -0.83
C TRP A 28 17.14 -11.83 -0.45
N SER A 29 17.74 -10.94 -1.24
CA SER A 29 19.02 -10.30 -0.91
C SER A 29 18.85 -8.81 -0.63
N PHE A 30 19.71 -8.28 0.25
CA PHE A 30 19.68 -6.89 0.68
C PHE A 30 21.01 -6.22 0.36
N VAL A 31 20.97 -5.19 -0.48
CA VAL A 31 22.14 -4.46 -0.98
C VAL A 31 22.06 -3.02 -0.51
N ASP A 32 23.09 -2.58 0.21
CA ASP A 32 23.18 -1.18 0.61
C ASP A 32 23.73 -0.35 -0.56
N VAL A 33 23.03 0.73 -0.88
CA VAL A 33 23.36 1.71 -1.91
C VAL A 33 23.62 3.05 -1.25
N GLU A 34 24.73 3.70 -1.61
CA GLU A 34 25.01 5.06 -1.18
C GLU A 34 24.22 6.05 -2.03
N MET A 35 23.42 6.90 -1.39
CA MET A 35 22.53 7.86 -2.06
C MET A 35 23.13 9.27 -2.13
N GLY A 36 24.42 9.43 -1.77
CA GLY A 36 25.08 10.72 -1.58
C GLY A 36 24.93 11.25 -0.14
N ASP A 37 25.73 12.26 0.21
CA ASP A 37 25.68 12.97 1.51
C ASP A 37 25.75 12.07 2.77
N GLY A 38 26.33 10.88 2.64
CA GLY A 38 26.42 9.88 3.71
C GLY A 38 25.11 9.13 3.98
N ALA A 39 24.06 9.38 3.20
CA ALA A 39 22.81 8.63 3.26
C ALA A 39 22.98 7.24 2.62
N ARG A 40 22.40 6.22 3.26
CA ARG A 40 22.39 4.84 2.79
C ARG A 40 20.96 4.37 2.64
N TYR A 41 20.69 3.70 1.53
CA TYR A 41 19.42 3.04 1.25
C TYR A 41 19.66 1.54 1.07
N THR A 42 18.84 0.69 1.69
CA THR A 42 18.97 -0.76 1.51
C THR A 42 17.95 -1.22 0.47
N GLN A 43 18.44 -1.62 -0.70
CA GLN A 43 17.62 -2.23 -1.74
C GLN A 43 17.33 -3.71 -1.40
N ILE A 44 16.08 -4.11 -1.55
CA ILE A 44 15.62 -5.50 -1.44
C ILE A 44 15.51 -6.06 -2.85
N GLN A 45 16.19 -7.16 -3.10
CA GLN A 45 16.11 -7.91 -4.35
C GLN A 45 15.30 -9.18 -4.12
N THR A 46 14.32 -9.40 -4.99
CA THR A 46 13.42 -10.55 -4.95
C THR A 46 13.70 -11.47 -6.15
N PRO A 47 13.38 -12.78 -6.08
CA PRO A 47 13.59 -13.70 -7.21
C PRO A 47 12.77 -13.35 -8.45
N SER A 48 11.64 -12.66 -8.27
CA SER A 48 10.73 -12.27 -9.34
C SER A 48 9.80 -11.15 -8.89
N GLY A 49 9.35 -10.33 -9.85
CA GLY A 49 8.44 -9.22 -9.59
C GLY A 49 9.17 -7.96 -9.14
N PRO A 50 8.43 -6.99 -8.57
CA PRO A 50 9.02 -5.74 -8.09
C PRO A 50 10.13 -5.96 -7.07
N ALA A 51 11.17 -5.11 -7.17
CA ALA A 51 12.14 -4.94 -6.11
C ALA A 51 11.51 -4.22 -4.91
N GLY A 52 12.29 -4.07 -3.85
CA GLY A 52 11.85 -3.32 -2.68
C GLY A 52 12.95 -2.50 -2.05
N GLY A 53 12.57 -1.85 -0.96
CA GLY A 53 13.41 -1.00 -0.14
C GLY A 53 13.25 -1.30 1.33
N LEU A 54 14.30 -1.03 2.07
CA LEU A 54 14.31 -1.08 3.52
C LEU A 54 14.94 0.20 4.03
N GLN A 55 14.19 0.93 4.85
CA GLN A 55 14.67 2.15 5.50
C GLN A 55 14.14 2.29 6.93
N PRO A 56 14.84 3.06 7.79
CA PRO A 56 14.29 3.42 9.09
C PRO A 56 13.01 4.25 8.92
N ASN A 57 12.12 4.18 9.91
CA ASN A 57 10.99 5.10 9.97
C ASN A 57 11.47 6.55 9.97
N ALA A 58 10.89 7.38 9.09
CA ALA A 58 11.19 8.81 9.04
C ALA A 58 10.87 9.53 10.37
N MET A 59 9.86 9.05 11.08
CA MET A 59 9.47 9.53 12.41
C MET A 59 9.68 8.41 13.44
N PRO A 60 10.42 8.62 14.53
CA PRO A 60 10.74 7.55 15.49
C PRO A 60 9.53 6.82 16.09
N ALA A 61 8.38 7.49 16.18
CA ALA A 61 7.15 6.93 16.74
C ALA A 61 6.17 6.38 15.68
N ALA A 62 6.51 6.45 14.38
CA ALA A 62 5.66 5.90 13.34
C ALA A 62 5.62 4.36 13.44
N PRO A 63 4.48 3.72 13.11
CA PRO A 63 4.41 2.27 13.03
C PRO A 63 5.26 1.76 11.84
N SER A 64 5.90 0.61 12.02
CA SER A 64 6.54 -0.09 10.90
C SER A 64 5.47 -0.61 9.92
N GLN A 65 5.68 -0.41 8.63
CA GLN A 65 4.73 -0.80 7.59
C GLN A 65 5.40 -0.98 6.23
N TRP A 66 4.76 -1.80 5.40
CA TRP A 66 5.05 -1.89 3.97
C TRP A 66 4.23 -0.83 3.22
N VAL A 67 4.87 -0.12 2.29
CA VAL A 67 4.24 0.84 1.39
C VAL A 67 4.49 0.40 -0.05
N PRO A 68 3.46 -0.06 -0.77
CA PRO A 68 3.60 -0.39 -2.18
C PRO A 68 3.66 0.90 -3.02
N TYR A 69 4.39 0.86 -4.13
CA TYR A 69 4.52 1.97 -5.08
C TYR A 69 3.91 1.60 -6.42
N VAL A 70 3.15 2.53 -6.98
CA VAL A 70 2.57 2.45 -8.32
C VAL A 70 3.38 3.32 -9.27
N GLY A 71 3.76 2.74 -10.41
CA GLY A 71 4.48 3.45 -11.48
C GLY A 71 3.57 4.44 -12.21
N VAL A 72 3.99 5.68 -12.33
CA VAL A 72 3.29 6.78 -13.00
C VAL A 72 4.24 7.58 -13.89
N GLU A 73 3.72 8.24 -14.91
CA GLU A 73 4.55 9.04 -15.83
C GLU A 73 4.92 10.41 -15.25
N ASP A 74 4.02 11.01 -14.48
CA ASP A 74 4.21 12.32 -13.85
C ASP A 74 3.62 12.28 -12.44
N VAL A 75 4.49 12.32 -11.44
CA VAL A 75 4.07 12.31 -10.04
C VAL A 75 3.29 13.59 -9.70
N ARG A 76 3.67 14.76 -10.22
CA ARG A 76 3.01 16.03 -9.92
C ARG A 76 1.58 16.04 -10.45
N ALA A 77 1.36 15.60 -11.68
CA ALA A 77 0.03 15.46 -12.25
C ALA A 77 -0.85 14.49 -11.43
N MET A 78 -0.26 13.41 -10.92
CA MET A 78 -0.95 12.46 -10.06
C MET A 78 -1.31 13.04 -8.68
N LEU A 79 -0.45 13.87 -8.09
CA LEU A 79 -0.75 14.55 -6.83
C LEU A 79 -1.98 15.47 -6.94
N ASP A 80 -2.15 16.16 -8.07
CA ASP A 80 -3.35 16.96 -8.31
C ASP A 80 -4.63 16.11 -8.41
N ARG A 81 -4.52 14.91 -9.00
CA ARG A 81 -5.64 13.95 -9.04
C ARG A 81 -5.96 13.42 -7.65
N VAL A 82 -4.96 13.13 -6.83
CA VAL A 82 -5.14 12.68 -5.44
C VAL A 82 -5.89 13.73 -4.62
N ARG A 83 -5.48 15.01 -4.70
CA ARG A 83 -6.19 16.11 -4.02
C ARG A 83 -7.66 16.19 -4.44
N LYS A 84 -7.93 16.11 -5.75
CA LYS A 84 -9.31 16.13 -6.30
C LYS A 84 -10.15 14.93 -5.88
N ALA A 85 -9.52 13.78 -5.66
CA ALA A 85 -10.17 12.55 -5.20
C ALA A 85 -10.38 12.50 -3.67
N GLY A 86 -9.95 13.53 -2.94
CA GLY A 86 -10.08 13.59 -1.47
C GLY A 86 -8.99 12.84 -0.72
N GLY A 87 -7.89 12.48 -1.39
CA GLY A 87 -6.71 11.92 -0.73
C GLY A 87 -5.79 13.00 -0.15
N GLU A 88 -4.94 12.59 0.76
CA GLU A 88 -3.92 13.44 1.40
C GLU A 88 -2.54 13.14 0.83
N ILE A 89 -1.66 14.14 0.85
CA ILE A 89 -0.25 13.98 0.45
C ILE A 89 0.58 13.91 1.73
N VAL A 90 1.18 12.75 1.96
CA VAL A 90 2.01 12.47 3.15
C VAL A 90 3.45 12.90 2.91
N VAL A 91 3.96 12.58 1.72
CA VAL A 91 5.26 13.02 1.21
C VAL A 91 5.02 13.67 -0.14
N GLU A 92 5.33 14.95 -0.25
CA GLU A 92 5.24 15.71 -1.50
C GLU A 92 6.27 15.20 -2.53
N TYR A 93 6.16 15.69 -3.77
CA TYR A 93 7.09 15.37 -4.84
C TYR A 93 8.55 15.48 -4.37
N THR A 94 9.26 14.36 -4.43
CA THR A 94 10.64 14.23 -4.00
C THR A 94 11.48 13.67 -5.15
N PRO A 95 12.37 14.46 -5.77
CA PRO A 95 13.24 13.95 -6.83
C PRO A 95 14.27 12.98 -6.25
N VAL A 96 14.53 11.89 -6.96
CA VAL A 96 15.58 10.92 -6.66
C VAL A 96 16.61 11.00 -7.79
N PRO A 97 17.75 11.68 -7.59
CA PRO A 97 18.73 11.92 -8.64
C PRO A 97 19.14 10.64 -9.36
N GLY A 98 18.95 10.61 -10.68
CA GLY A 98 19.28 9.46 -11.53
C GLY A 98 18.26 8.32 -11.56
N PHE A 99 17.15 8.40 -10.80
CA PHE A 99 16.15 7.33 -10.72
C PHE A 99 14.70 7.81 -10.95
N GLY A 100 14.44 9.11 -10.99
CA GLY A 100 13.12 9.70 -11.23
C GLY A 100 12.64 10.54 -10.04
N ALA A 101 11.39 10.38 -9.65
CA ALA A 101 10.80 11.06 -8.50
C ALA A 101 9.77 10.19 -7.79
N LEU A 102 9.49 10.51 -6.53
CA LEU A 102 8.49 9.80 -5.73
C LEU A 102 7.56 10.76 -5.00
N ALA A 103 6.42 10.22 -4.57
CA ALA A 103 5.58 10.82 -3.53
C ALA A 103 4.89 9.71 -2.72
N ILE A 104 4.40 10.03 -1.53
CA ILE A 104 3.54 9.14 -0.74
C ILE A 104 2.22 9.84 -0.50
N VAL A 105 1.14 9.16 -0.83
CA VAL A 105 -0.22 9.65 -0.66
C VAL A 105 -1.00 8.74 0.27
N GLN A 106 -2.08 9.27 0.83
CA GLN A 106 -2.99 8.55 1.71
C GLN A 106 -4.42 8.65 1.15
N ASP A 107 -5.11 7.52 1.05
CA ASP A 107 -6.51 7.47 0.66
C ASP A 107 -7.44 7.96 1.80
N PRO A 108 -8.73 8.24 1.53
CA PRO A 108 -9.67 8.66 2.57
C PRO A 108 -9.87 7.64 3.72
N GLY A 109 -9.45 6.38 3.52
CA GLY A 109 -9.48 5.33 4.52
C GLY A 109 -8.22 5.27 5.40
N GLY A 110 -7.19 6.09 5.10
CA GLY A 110 -5.94 6.13 5.84
C GLY A 110 -4.83 5.23 5.28
N THR A 111 -5.04 4.55 4.15
CA THR A 111 -4.03 3.65 3.55
C THR A 111 -3.01 4.44 2.76
N GLN A 112 -1.72 4.16 2.98
CA GLN A 112 -0.64 4.81 2.23
C GLN A 112 -0.32 4.07 0.93
N LEU A 113 -0.06 4.84 -0.13
CA LEU A 113 0.37 4.38 -1.44
C LEU A 113 1.51 5.27 -1.92
N GLY A 114 2.59 4.65 -2.39
CA GLY A 114 3.67 5.34 -3.05
C GLY A 114 3.35 5.58 -4.53
N LEU A 115 3.78 6.73 -5.05
CA LEU A 115 3.84 7.03 -6.47
C LEU A 115 5.31 7.06 -6.88
N TRP A 116 5.66 6.36 -7.94
CA TRP A 116 7.01 6.34 -8.49
C TRP A 116 6.99 6.78 -9.94
N GLU A 117 7.76 7.82 -10.28
CA GLU A 117 7.93 8.26 -11.66
C GLU A 117 8.75 7.21 -12.40
N VAL A 118 8.07 6.43 -13.24
CA VAL A 118 8.76 5.57 -14.20
C VAL A 118 9.09 6.44 -15.39
N GLU A 119 10.37 6.57 -15.71
CA GLU A 119 10.76 7.14 -16.98
C GLU A 119 10.02 6.36 -18.07
N ALA A 120 9.22 7.09 -18.85
CA ALA A 120 8.51 6.47 -19.95
C ALA A 120 9.56 5.78 -20.84
N PRO A 121 9.34 4.54 -21.29
CA PRO A 121 10.21 4.02 -22.34
C PRO A 121 10.18 5.04 -23.48
N GLU A 122 11.34 5.61 -23.83
CA GLU A 122 11.52 6.29 -25.11
C GLU A 122 10.87 5.39 -26.17
N PRO A 123 10.00 5.91 -27.05
CA PRO A 123 9.33 5.07 -28.03
C PRO A 123 10.39 4.36 -28.87
N GLU A 124 10.54 3.06 -28.63
CA GLU A 124 11.41 2.17 -29.40
C GLU A 124 10.86 2.14 -30.83
N ASP A 125 11.52 2.89 -31.71
CA ASP A 125 11.33 2.92 -33.16
C ASP A 125 9.87 3.09 -33.62
N ALA A 126 9.32 4.29 -33.49
CA ALA A 126 8.29 4.72 -34.43
C ALA A 126 8.98 4.86 -35.80
N PRO A 127 8.61 4.10 -36.85
CA PRO A 127 9.21 4.27 -38.16
C PRO A 127 8.94 5.69 -38.67
N GLU A 128 10.02 6.45 -38.89
CA GLU A 128 10.05 7.83 -39.40
C GLU A 128 9.65 7.95 -40.89
N ASP A 129 8.78 7.05 -41.37
CA ASP A 129 8.40 6.94 -42.78
C ASP A 129 6.93 6.49 -42.97
N ALA A 130 6.02 7.04 -42.19
CA ALA A 130 4.59 7.00 -42.55
C ALA A 130 4.27 8.23 -43.43
N PRO A 131 3.90 8.06 -44.71
CA PRO A 131 3.64 9.19 -45.59
C PRO A 131 2.44 10.01 -45.11
N GLU A 132 2.66 11.32 -45.09
CA GLU A 132 1.74 12.41 -44.74
C GLU A 132 0.63 12.56 -45.79
N ASP A 133 -0.26 11.57 -45.91
CA ASP A 133 -1.47 11.70 -46.73
C ASP A 133 -2.56 10.70 -46.31
N ALA A 134 -3.12 10.93 -45.11
CA ALA A 134 -4.36 10.27 -44.69
C ALA A 134 -5.18 11.09 -43.69
N GLN A 135 -5.19 12.42 -43.85
CA GLN A 135 -6.17 13.29 -43.21
C GLN A 135 -6.84 14.19 -44.26
N ALA A 136 -7.67 13.60 -45.12
CA ALA A 136 -8.70 14.33 -45.86
C ALA A 136 -9.72 13.38 -46.49
N GLN A 137 -10.72 12.97 -45.70
CA GLN A 137 -12.12 12.73 -46.11
C GLN A 137 -12.90 12.31 -44.87
N ALA A 138 -13.54 13.25 -44.17
CA ALA A 138 -14.87 13.82 -44.46
C ALA A 138 -15.99 12.93 -43.89
N ALA A 139 -16.69 13.53 -42.93
CA ALA A 139 -17.94 13.07 -42.35
C ALA A 139 -19.10 13.11 -43.37
N ALA A 140 -20.19 12.44 -42.97
CA ALA A 140 -21.55 12.41 -43.54
C ALA A 140 -21.82 11.30 -44.58
N GLU A 141 -22.58 10.27 -44.19
CA GLU A 141 -24.03 10.18 -44.42
C GLU A 141 -24.55 8.82 -43.92
N GLU A 142 -25.58 8.83 -43.06
CA GLU A 142 -26.59 7.75 -43.06
C GLU A 142 -27.70 8.14 -44.04
N PRO A 143 -28.35 7.17 -44.71
CA PRO A 143 -29.73 6.92 -44.30
C PRO A 143 -30.20 5.45 -44.33
N ASP A 144 -31.22 5.25 -43.49
CA ASP A 144 -32.23 4.20 -43.36
C ASP A 144 -32.85 3.69 -44.70
N ALA A 145 -33.12 2.37 -44.81
CA ALA A 145 -34.41 1.79 -45.24
C ALA A 145 -34.39 0.25 -45.46
N MET A 146 -35.18 -0.45 -44.62
CA MET A 146 -36.06 -1.61 -44.84
C MET A 146 -35.91 -2.52 -46.08
N ALA A 147 -35.86 -3.86 -45.85
CA ALA A 147 -36.99 -4.79 -46.05
C ALA A 147 -36.56 -6.28 -46.13
N THR A 148 -36.84 -7.02 -45.04
CA THR A 148 -37.57 -8.32 -44.94
C THR A 148 -37.35 -9.45 -45.96
N ASP A 149 -36.96 -10.64 -45.47
CA ASP A 149 -37.85 -11.81 -45.39
C ASP A 149 -37.28 -12.86 -44.40
N GLU A 150 -38.02 -13.12 -43.33
CA GLU A 150 -38.03 -14.34 -42.49
C GLU A 150 -39.23 -15.20 -43.00
N PRO A 151 -39.55 -16.42 -42.51
CA PRO A 151 -38.91 -17.28 -41.50
C PRO A 151 -38.99 -18.80 -41.83
N THR A 152 -38.62 -19.64 -40.85
CA THR A 152 -39.14 -20.99 -40.45
C THR A 152 -37.95 -21.87 -40.04
N ASP A 153 -37.90 -22.58 -38.92
CA ASP A 153 -38.86 -22.98 -37.87
C ASP A 153 -37.99 -23.32 -36.63
N GLU A 154 -38.37 -22.93 -35.40
CA GLU A 154 -39.00 -23.81 -34.37
C GLU A 154 -38.13 -25.05 -34.00
N GLU A 155 -37.86 -25.43 -32.74
CA GLU A 155 -38.50 -25.16 -31.46
C GLU A 155 -37.71 -25.89 -30.34
N GLU A 156 -37.86 -25.36 -29.10
CA GLU A 156 -37.70 -25.93 -27.75
C GLU A 156 -36.48 -26.78 -27.36
N ALA A 157 -35.68 -26.32 -26.39
CA ALA A 157 -35.91 -26.38 -24.94
C ALA A 157 -35.80 -27.79 -24.35
N ASP A 158 -34.91 -27.95 -23.37
CA ASP A 158 -35.26 -28.45 -22.04
C ASP A 158 -33.99 -28.55 -21.17
N ALA A 159 -34.10 -28.03 -19.96
CA ALA A 159 -33.29 -28.42 -18.80
C ALA A 159 -34.32 -28.79 -17.71
N PRO A 160 -33.99 -29.50 -16.60
CA PRO A 160 -32.68 -29.94 -16.10
C PRO A 160 -32.71 -31.33 -15.39
N LYS A 161 -31.60 -31.64 -14.68
CA LYS A 161 -31.48 -32.39 -13.40
C LYS A 161 -30.94 -33.83 -13.39
N LYS A 162 -29.98 -33.97 -12.45
CA LYS A 162 -29.80 -34.99 -11.38
C LYS A 162 -28.65 -36.00 -11.53
N ALA A 163 -27.73 -35.82 -10.57
CA ALA A 163 -27.30 -36.81 -9.58
C ALA A 163 -26.32 -37.91 -10.00
N SER A 164 -25.16 -37.91 -9.33
CA SER A 164 -24.84 -39.02 -8.41
C SER A 164 -23.76 -38.64 -7.40
N ALA A 165 -24.15 -38.72 -6.14
CA ALA A 165 -23.23 -38.89 -5.02
C ALA A 165 -23.13 -40.38 -4.69
N LYS A 166 -21.93 -40.86 -4.38
CA LYS A 166 -21.69 -42.01 -3.49
C LYS A 166 -20.34 -41.74 -2.79
N LYS A 167 -20.31 -41.39 -1.49
CA LYS A 167 -20.23 -42.30 -0.31
C LYS A 167 -19.16 -43.39 -0.52
N THR A 168 -18.21 -43.67 0.37
CA THR A 168 -18.22 -43.55 1.84
C THR A 168 -16.85 -43.95 2.43
N SER A 169 -16.45 -43.21 3.48
CA SER A 169 -16.06 -43.68 4.82
C SER A 169 -14.75 -44.45 5.11
N SER A 170 -14.03 -43.84 6.07
CA SER A 170 -13.51 -44.44 7.32
C SER A 170 -12.18 -45.20 7.22
N LYS A 171 -11.28 -45.23 8.22
CA LYS A 171 -11.35 -45.07 9.69
C LYS A 171 -9.87 -44.97 10.16
N LYS A 172 -9.41 -43.94 10.88
CA LYS A 172 -9.49 -43.66 12.34
C LYS A 172 -8.37 -44.31 13.19
N THR A 173 -7.72 -43.43 14.00
CA THR A 173 -7.12 -43.62 15.36
C THR A 173 -5.85 -44.48 15.53
N SER A 174 -4.88 -44.16 16.39
CA SER A 174 -4.96 -43.82 17.84
C SER A 174 -3.59 -43.24 18.30
N ALA A 175 -3.45 -42.11 19.00
CA ALA A 175 -3.65 -41.82 20.44
C ALA A 175 -2.65 -42.46 21.44
N LYS A 176 -1.88 -41.63 22.18
CA LYS A 176 -1.76 -41.49 23.67
C LYS A 176 -0.51 -40.66 24.05
N LYS A 177 -0.58 -39.53 24.80
CA LYS A 177 -0.68 -39.32 26.29
C LYS A 177 0.59 -39.83 27.03
N ALA A 178 1.24 -39.17 28.01
CA ALA A 178 0.83 -38.13 28.97
C ALA A 178 2.02 -37.50 29.75
N SER A 179 1.82 -36.23 30.15
CA SER A 179 2.11 -35.58 31.46
C SER A 179 3.49 -35.59 32.14
N SER A 180 3.92 -34.39 32.58
CA SER A 180 4.13 -34.11 34.02
C SER A 180 3.92 -32.63 34.34
N LYS A 181 3.59 -32.35 35.60
CA LYS A 181 2.99 -31.14 36.19
C LYS A 181 3.83 -30.77 37.41
N LYS A 182 4.26 -29.52 37.60
CA LYS A 182 4.31 -28.89 38.94
C LYS A 182 4.51 -27.36 38.95
N THR A 183 3.43 -26.69 39.37
CA THR A 183 3.28 -25.48 40.19
C THR A 183 4.50 -24.68 40.66
N SER A 184 4.42 -23.35 40.58
CA SER A 184 4.29 -22.48 41.78
C SER A 184 3.87 -21.05 41.40
N ALA A 185 3.04 -20.47 42.26
CA ALA A 185 2.40 -19.17 42.11
C ALA A 185 3.23 -18.07 42.79
N LYS A 186 3.18 -16.83 42.28
CA LYS A 186 2.92 -15.67 43.14
C LYS A 186 2.29 -14.50 42.37
N LYS A 187 1.12 -14.14 42.87
CA LYS A 187 0.22 -13.01 42.58
C LYS A 187 0.90 -11.69 42.99
N THR A 188 0.72 -10.61 42.23
CA THR A 188 -0.05 -9.41 42.63
C THR A 188 0.05 -8.31 41.57
N SER A 189 -1.12 -7.92 41.05
CA SER A 189 -1.37 -6.67 40.34
C SER A 189 -2.48 -5.93 41.10
N ALA A 190 -2.26 -4.67 41.51
CA ALA A 190 -3.23 -3.56 41.48
C ALA A 190 -2.75 -2.31 42.27
N LYS A 191 -2.31 -1.30 41.50
CA LYS A 191 -2.75 0.11 41.44
C LYS A 191 -3.19 0.89 42.71
N LYS A 192 -2.60 2.10 42.79
CA LYS A 192 -3.15 3.44 43.16
C LYS A 192 -2.97 3.93 44.61
N ALA A 193 -2.19 5.02 44.76
CA ALA A 193 -2.66 6.33 45.22
C ALA A 193 -1.51 7.19 45.78
N SER A 194 -1.04 8.17 45.02
CA SER A 194 -0.24 9.28 45.50
C SER A 194 -1.14 10.51 45.66
N ALA A 195 -1.52 10.82 46.90
CA ALA A 195 -2.09 12.12 47.28
C ALA A 195 -2.07 12.32 48.80
N LYS A 196 -1.11 13.10 49.33
CA LYS A 196 -1.34 14.07 50.42
C LYS A 196 -0.13 14.98 50.68
N LYS A 197 -0.27 16.27 50.37
CA LYS A 197 0.19 17.42 51.20
C LYS A 197 -0.51 18.67 50.66
N THR A 198 -1.70 19.03 51.12
CA THR A 198 -1.98 20.01 52.19
C THR A 198 -0.95 21.15 52.31
N SER A 199 -1.29 22.31 51.77
CA SER A 199 -0.84 23.61 52.28
C SER A 199 -1.94 24.66 52.09
N ALA A 200 -2.54 24.98 53.24
CA ALA A 200 -3.33 26.12 53.68
C ALA A 200 -3.71 27.25 52.71
N LYS A 201 -5.02 27.48 52.65
CA LYS A 201 -5.66 28.79 52.43
C LYS A 201 -5.40 29.68 53.65
N LYS A 202 -4.75 30.83 53.48
CA LYS A 202 -4.84 31.96 54.41
C LYS A 202 -5.49 33.13 53.68
N ALA A 203 -6.68 33.51 54.17
CA ALA A 203 -7.36 34.76 53.84
C ALA A 203 -6.94 35.86 54.84
N SER A 204 -7.34 37.11 54.54
CA SER A 204 -7.07 38.42 55.21
C SER A 204 -5.77 39.10 54.76
N SER A 205 -5.71 40.39 54.37
CA SER A 205 -6.59 41.58 54.50
C SER A 205 -6.09 42.64 53.50
N LYS A 206 -6.91 43.24 52.63
CA LYS A 206 -7.58 44.57 52.69
C LYS A 206 -6.66 45.82 52.90
N LYS A 207 -6.88 46.83 52.02
CA LYS A 207 -6.47 48.26 52.00
C LYS A 207 -5.04 48.57 51.50
N ALA A 208 -4.76 49.58 50.67
CA ALA A 208 -5.54 50.65 50.05
C ALA A 208 -4.73 51.24 48.86
N SER A 209 -5.40 51.70 47.80
CA SER A 209 -4.87 52.66 46.82
C SER A 209 -5.69 53.95 46.91
N SER A 210 -4.98 55.07 46.80
CA SER A 210 -5.34 56.46 46.41
C SER A 210 -6.80 56.91 46.61
N GLU A 211 -7.04 57.93 47.42
CA GLU A 211 -6.98 59.36 47.02
C GLU A 211 -8.13 59.75 46.07
N GLU A 212 -8.84 60.78 46.53
CA GLU A 212 -9.99 61.50 45.94
C GLU A 212 -11.41 60.92 46.10
#